data_AF-A0A661IV32-F1
#
_entry.id   AF-A0A661IV32-F1
#
_cell.length_a   1.000
_cell.length_b   1.000
_cell.length_c   1.000
_cell.angle_alpha   90.00
_cell.angle_beta   90.00
_cell.angle_gamma   90.00
#
_symmetry.space_group_name_H-M   'P 1'
#
loop_
_entity.id
_entity.type
_entity.pdbx_description
1 polymer ?
#
loop_
_entity_poly.entity_id
_entity_poly.type
_entity_poly.pdbx_seq_one_letter_code
_entity_poly.pdbx_strand_id
1 'polypeptide(L)'
;MDKKEFDILITNFIDYDTSINLDETDSIYYYASAIKRVDSKYIVIKQEVNSQAIKIKNLAKNLNIKIIENPPLVRALSMEVEENENIPSHFLSILDEIYTQTL
;
A
#
# COMPACT_ATOMS: atom_id res chain seq x y z
N MET A 1 -11.84 -20.78 2.79
CA MET A 1 -10.58 -20.05 2.64
C MET A 1 -10.97 -18.59 2.63
N ASP A 2 -10.78 -17.88 3.75
CA ASP A 2 -11.14 -16.46 3.82
C ASP A 2 -10.40 -15.72 2.72
N LYS A 3 -11.16 -15.19 1.76
CA LYS A 3 -10.62 -14.51 0.59
C LYS A 3 -10.08 -13.19 1.11
N LYS A 4 -8.77 -13.09 1.30
CA LYS A 4 -8.11 -11.82 1.67
C LYS A 4 -8.63 -10.71 0.76
N GLU A 5 -8.98 -9.57 1.35
CA GLU A 5 -9.55 -8.44 0.59
C GLU A 5 -8.54 -7.92 -0.45
N PHE A 6 -7.25 -7.94 -0.11
CA PHE A 6 -6.11 -7.58 -0.95
C PHE A 6 -4.89 -8.47 -0.66
N ASP A 7 -3.91 -8.48 -1.57
CA ASP A 7 -2.77 -9.41 -1.50
C ASP A 7 -1.53 -8.77 -0.85
N ILE A 8 -1.29 -7.49 -1.14
CA ILE A 8 -0.16 -6.72 -0.59
C ILE A 8 -0.60 -5.30 -0.20
N LEU A 9 0.11 -4.69 0.75
CA LEU A 9 -0.02 -3.28 1.09
C LEU A 9 1.28 -2.55 0.74
N ILE A 10 1.24 -1.56 -0.15
CA ILE A 10 2.41 -0.71 -0.45
C ILE A 10 2.31 0.57 0.38
N THR A 11 3.42 1.00 0.99
CA THR A 11 3.42 2.13 1.91
C THR A 11 4.71 2.95 1.90
N ASN A 12 4.69 4.14 2.53
CA ASN A 12 5.87 4.97 2.76
C ASN A 12 6.33 5.05 4.23
N PHE A 13 5.94 4.08 5.07
CA PHE A 13 6.26 4.07 6.50
C PHE A 13 7.70 3.65 6.81
N ILE A 14 8.69 4.31 6.21
CA ILE A 14 10.10 4.11 6.57
C ILE A 14 10.26 4.49 8.05
N ASP A 15 10.78 3.56 8.86
CA ASP A 15 11.12 3.77 10.27
C ASP A 15 9.96 4.32 11.14
N TYR A 16 8.72 3.86 10.88
CA TYR A 16 7.55 4.25 11.67
C TYR A 16 7.60 3.65 13.09
N ASP A 17 8.08 4.45 14.04
CA ASP A 17 7.94 4.19 15.46
C ASP A 17 6.66 4.83 16.00
N THR A 18 5.70 3.98 16.37
CA THR A 18 4.39 4.37 16.95
C THR A 18 4.50 5.11 18.28
N SER A 19 5.68 5.12 18.93
CA SER A 19 5.92 5.80 20.19
C SER A 19 6.39 7.25 20.01
N ILE A 20 6.80 7.64 18.80
CA ILE A 20 7.22 9.00 18.50
C ILE A 20 5.96 9.80 18.18
N ASN A 21 5.61 10.71 19.10
CA ASN A 21 4.63 11.76 18.85
C ASN A 21 5.08 12.52 17.60
N LEU A 22 4.31 12.46 16.52
CA LEU A 22 4.57 13.24 15.32
C LEU A 22 4.58 14.71 15.72
N ASP A 23 5.77 15.30 15.72
CA ASP A 23 5.96 16.72 15.99
C ASP A 23 5.07 17.49 15.00
N GLU A 24 4.18 18.36 15.51
CA GLU A 24 3.08 18.98 14.74
C GLU A 24 3.56 19.85 13.57
N THR A 25 4.88 20.04 13.44
CA THR A 25 5.56 20.85 12.44
C THR A 25 6.10 20.05 11.25
N ASP A 26 6.28 18.72 11.38
CA ASP A 26 6.69 17.85 10.28
C ASP A 26 5.46 17.17 9.69
N SER A 27 4.90 17.75 8.61
CA SER A 27 3.77 17.19 7.88
C SER A 27 4.18 15.96 7.07
N ILE A 28 4.60 14.88 7.75
CA ILE A 28 4.84 13.59 7.11
C ILE A 28 3.48 13.02 6.72
N TYR A 29 3.17 13.08 5.42
CA TYR A 29 2.00 12.39 4.87
C TYR A 29 2.30 10.90 4.76
N TYR A 30 1.53 10.09 5.47
CA TYR A 30 1.56 8.63 5.30
C TYR A 30 0.60 8.23 4.21
N TYR A 31 1.04 7.32 3.34
CA TYR A 31 0.26 6.76 2.24
C TYR A 31 0.29 5.24 2.36
N ALA A 32 -0.85 4.63 2.09
CA ALA A 32 -0.99 3.20 1.97
C ALA A 32 -1.92 2.85 0.80
N SER A 33 -1.47 1.94 -0.06
CA SER A 33 -2.27 1.44 -1.18
C SER A 33 -2.37 -0.08 -1.09
N ALA A 34 -3.60 -0.58 -0.90
CA ALA A 34 -3.90 -2.00 -0.88
C ALA A 34 -4.11 -2.50 -2.30
N ILE A 35 -3.33 -3.49 -2.72
CA ILE A 35 -3.32 -3.97 -4.10
C ILE A 35 -3.77 -5.43 -4.15
N LYS A 36 -4.58 -5.72 -5.14
CA LYS A 36 -5.02 -7.08 -5.47
C LYS A 36 -4.68 -7.41 -6.92
N ARG A 37 -4.16 -8.60 -7.15
CA ARG A 37 -3.99 -9.17 -8.48
C ARG A 37 -5.24 -9.95 -8.86
N VAL A 38 -5.81 -9.61 -10.01
CA VAL A 38 -6.93 -10.32 -10.63
C VAL A 38 -6.51 -10.67 -12.04
N ASP A 39 -6.36 -11.97 -12.30
CA ASP A 39 -5.77 -12.50 -13.53
C ASP A 39 -4.38 -11.89 -13.81
N SER A 40 -4.24 -11.15 -14.92
CA SER A 40 -3.01 -10.46 -15.33
C SER A 40 -3.04 -8.95 -15.04
N LYS A 41 -3.96 -8.49 -14.18
CA LYS A 41 -4.12 -7.07 -13.82
C LYS A 41 -3.94 -6.86 -12.32
N TYR A 42 -3.59 -5.65 -11.95
CA TYR A 42 -3.56 -5.19 -10.58
C TYR A 42 -4.62 -4.12 -10.37
N ILE A 43 -5.30 -4.20 -9.23
CA ILE A 43 -6.39 -3.30 -8.85
C ILE A 43 -6.03 -2.70 -7.50
N VAL A 44 -6.18 -1.38 -7.38
CA VAL A 44 -6.13 -0.70 -6.09
C VAL A 44 -7.45 -0.93 -5.39
N ILE A 45 -7.46 -1.70 -4.30
CA ILE A 45 -8.68 -1.97 -3.53
C ILE A 45 -9.00 -0.82 -2.58
N LYS A 46 -7.95 -0.19 -2.05
CA LYS A 46 -8.08 0.86 -1.03
C LYS A 46 -6.88 1.79 -1.09
N GLN A 47 -7.11 3.08 -0.92
CA GLN A 47 -6.07 4.07 -0.68
C GLN A 47 -6.39 4.86 0.57
N GLU A 48 -5.39 4.99 1.43
CA GLU A 48 -5.56 5.68 2.70
C GLU A 48 -4.38 6.60 2.96
N VAL A 49 -4.67 7.69 3.68
CA VAL A 49 -3.67 8.68 4.09
C VAL A 49 -3.64 8.84 5.61
N ASN A 50 -2.48 9.25 6.14
CA ASN A 50 -2.27 9.63 7.53
C ASN A 50 -2.80 8.59 8.53
N SER A 51 -3.74 8.99 9.41
CA SER A 51 -4.31 8.11 10.44
C SER A 51 -4.98 6.87 9.86
N GLN A 52 -5.56 6.96 8.67
CA GLN A 52 -6.20 5.82 8.01
C GLN A 52 -5.17 4.88 7.39
N ALA A 53 -4.08 5.42 6.83
CA ALA A 53 -2.95 4.63 6.36
C ALA A 53 -2.35 3.77 7.48
N ILE A 54 -2.27 4.31 8.71
CA ILE A 54 -1.81 3.59 9.89
C ILE A 54 -2.78 2.45 10.25
N LYS A 55 -4.10 2.70 10.21
CA LYS A 55 -5.11 1.68 10.50
C LYS A 55 -5.04 0.51 9.51
N ILE A 56 -4.94 0.79 8.21
CA ILE A 56 -4.86 -0.29 7.21
C ILE A 56 -3.51 -1.04 7.29
N LYS A 57 -2.41 -0.37 7.67
CA LYS A 57 -1.13 -1.04 7.99
C LYS A 57 -1.31 -2.04 9.14
N ASN A 58 -1.98 -1.65 10.21
CA ASN A 58 -2.24 -2.54 11.35
C ASN A 58 -3.15 -3.71 10.97
N LEU A 59 -4.17 -3.46 10.14
CA LEU A 59 -5.01 -4.51 9.58
C LEU A 59 -4.18 -5.51 8.75
N ALA A 60 -3.33 -5.02 7.86
CA ALA A 60 -2.45 -5.86 7.05
C ALA A 60 -1.53 -6.73 7.91
N LYS A 61 -0.95 -6.17 8.98
CA LYS A 61 -0.17 -6.95 9.97
C LYS A 61 -1.01 -8.07 10.60
N ASN A 62 -2.20 -7.75 11.09
CA ASN A 62 -3.09 -8.71 11.74
C ASN A 62 -3.53 -9.85 10.80
N LEU A 63 -3.70 -9.57 9.51
CA LEU A 63 -4.08 -10.54 8.49
C LEU A 63 -2.90 -11.28 7.85
N ASN A 64 -1.67 -11.07 8.35
CA ASN A 64 -0.44 -11.57 7.74
C ASN A 64 -0.38 -11.26 6.23
N ILE A 65 -0.76 -10.04 5.86
CA ILE A 65 -0.61 -9.49 4.52
C ILE A 65 0.77 -8.86 4.42
N LYS A 66 1.45 -9.07 3.30
CA LYS A 66 2.79 -8.55 3.06
C LYS A 66 2.71 -7.03 2.88
N ILE A 67 3.54 -6.32 3.65
CA ILE A 67 3.66 -4.86 3.60
C ILE A 67 4.98 -4.55 2.90
N ILE A 68 4.89 -3.77 1.83
CA ILE A 68 6.01 -3.36 0.99
C ILE A 68 6.27 -1.88 1.24
N GLU A 69 7.49 -1.55 1.64
CA GLU A 69 7.92 -0.17 1.84
C GLU A 69 8.52 0.35 0.54
N ASN A 70 7.76 1.18 -0.17
CA ASN A 70 8.18 1.79 -1.42
C ASN A 70 7.54 3.19 -1.54
N PRO A 71 8.15 4.22 -0.92
CA PRO A 71 7.60 5.57 -0.91
C PRO A 71 7.34 6.18 -2.30
N PRO A 72 8.25 6.04 -3.30
CA PRO A 72 7.97 6.53 -4.64
C PRO A 72 6.72 5.89 -5.26
N LEU A 73 6.59 4.57 -5.15
CA LEU A 73 5.49 3.83 -5.76
C LEU A 73 4.15 4.16 -5.10
N VAL A 74 4.05 4.17 -3.77
CA VAL A 74 2.78 4.47 -3.10
C VAL A 74 2.31 5.90 -3.36
N ARG A 75 3.24 6.85 -3.48
CA ARG A 75 2.91 8.24 -3.83
C ARG A 75 2.37 8.33 -5.26
N ALA A 76 3.05 7.70 -6.21
CA ALA A 76 2.62 7.68 -7.61
C ALA A 76 1.24 7.03 -7.76
N LEU A 77 1.02 5.87 -7.11
CA LEU A 77 -0.29 5.21 -7.09
C LEU A 77 -1.38 6.11 -6.49
N SER A 78 -1.08 6.82 -5.39
CA SER A 78 -2.05 7.74 -4.76
C SER A 78 -2.39 8.97 -5.59
N MET A 79 -1.56 9.32 -6.56
CA MET A 79 -1.77 10.48 -7.42
C MET A 79 -2.45 10.12 -8.74
N GLU A 80 -2.25 8.89 -9.22
CA GLU A 80 -2.64 8.49 -10.58
C GLU A 80 -3.72 7.41 -10.66
N VAL A 81 -4.04 6.75 -9.55
CA VAL A 81 -4.96 5.59 -9.55
C VAL A 81 -6.02 5.75 -8.47
N GLU A 82 -7.28 5.71 -8.87
CA GLU A 82 -8.41 5.75 -7.94
C GLU A 82 -8.72 4.36 -7.35
N GLU A 83 -9.47 4.33 -6.24
CA GLU A 83 -9.93 3.07 -5.66
C GLU A 83 -10.82 2.29 -6.65
N ASN A 84 -10.63 0.97 -6.69
CA ASN A 84 -11.29 0.00 -7.56
C ASN A 84 -10.95 0.13 -9.05
N GLU A 85 -9.95 0.92 -9.41
CA GLU A 85 -9.46 1.02 -10.78
C GLU A 85 -8.27 0.09 -11.04
N ASN A 86 -8.08 -0.22 -12.33
CA ASN A 86 -6.91 -0.98 -12.79
C ASN A 86 -5.68 -0.08 -12.72
N ILE A 87 -4.58 -0.62 -12.20
CA ILE A 87 -3.30 0.07 -12.18
C ILE A 87 -2.78 0.21 -13.62
N PRO A 88 -2.38 1.42 -14.06
CA PRO A 88 -1.82 1.68 -15.38
C PRO A 88 -0.61 0.81 -15.72
N SER A 89 -0.43 0.57 -17.03
CA SER A 89 0.58 -0.37 -17.54
C SER A 89 2.02 -0.03 -17.14
N HIS A 90 2.31 1.25 -16.92
CA HIS A 90 3.66 1.72 -16.58
C HIS A 90 4.09 1.36 -15.14
N PHE A 91 3.17 0.92 -14.27
CA PHE A 91 3.49 0.35 -12.95
C PHE A 91 3.60 -1.17 -12.95
N LEU A 92 3.25 -1.86 -14.04
CA LEU A 92 3.14 -3.32 -14.03
C LEU A 92 4.48 -4.00 -13.79
N SER A 93 5.58 -3.50 -14.39
CA SER A 93 6.89 -4.12 -14.24
C SER A 93 7.36 -4.17 -12.78
N ILE A 94 7.14 -3.08 -12.04
CA ILE A 94 7.52 -3.02 -10.62
C ILE A 94 6.58 -3.86 -9.74
N LEU A 95 5.30 -3.95 -10.09
CA LEU A 95 4.35 -4.80 -9.37
C LEU A 95 4.59 -6.29 -9.63
N ASP A 96 4.92 -6.67 -10.87
CA ASP A 96 5.31 -8.04 -11.23
C ASP A 96 6.54 -8.48 -10.43
N GLU A 97 7.55 -7.60 -10.33
CA GLU A 97 8.74 -7.85 -9.53
C GLU A 97 8.39 -8.03 -8.03
N ILE A 98 7.63 -7.11 -7.45
CA ILE A 98 7.20 -7.18 -6.05
C ILE A 98 6.43 -8.47 -5.78
N TYR A 99 5.46 -8.81 -6.63
CA TYR A 99 4.65 -10.01 -6.46
C TYR A 99 5.51 -11.29 -6.57
N THR A 100 6.44 -11.35 -7.53
CA THR A 100 7.33 -12.50 -7.71
C THR A 100 8.26 -12.72 -6.50
N GLN A 101 8.68 -11.65 -5.82
CA GLN A 101 9.54 -11.74 -4.65
C GLN A 101 8.76 -12.07 -3.35
N THR A 102 7.44 -11.87 -3.36
CA THR A 102 6.65 -11.78 -2.12
C THR A 102 5.61 -12.89 -1.94
N LEU A 103 5.07 -13.44 -3.05
CA LEU A 103 3.99 -14.43 -3.09
C LEU A 103 4.39 -15.64 -3.93
#